data_AF-A0A8S2E4Y0-F1
#
_entry.id   AF-A0A8S2E4Y0-F1
#
_cell.length_a   1.000
_cell.length_b   1.000
_cell.length_c   1.000
_cell.angle_alpha   90.00
_cell.angle_beta   90.00
_cell.angle_gamma   90.00
#
_symmetry.space_group_name_H-M   'P 1'
#
loop_
_entity.id
_entity.type
_entity.pdbx_description
1 polymer ?
#
loop_
_entity_poly.entity_id
_entity_poly.type
_entity_poly.pdbx_seq_one_letter_code
_entity_poly.pdbx_strand_id
1 'polypeptide(L)'
;MINNPTFVQGYFPNGQALHLNSNLSQYLQTSYVNLTYRSWTVSQWIYVLSFNVRDSSIIGECVSAVMDQCLHFNIRSSKLYVGFYYDDTAAGTTLELNQWYHVSFVYDYSIKKQYVYLNGILDGANTPAEPFKGSVGNLTIGRNLVLRTPLNYFDGYLDSMVFINNARTACDIMIDATLAAYYSMDLVLTDSGPNSVDAQASGQTNYTDGHINQAFEFNFAISYFQTDYGFTFLGENNQAYSFSLWINPIALTGTVLHVSSSGTGLDWCLPVIGFSSSGSIIAQTLNSHLTVITAEGPILSLNTWTHFVVTWGSTDGLKLYINGTLVTTVSVTSFSANNGTILPKYVTLANPLSGVSCSNQGLIDKPGQFYGRIDEFYIFAKELTTSDVCVLCSYK
;
A
#
# COMPACT_ATOMS: atom_id res chain seq x y z
N MET A 1 22.93 -14.43 -10.61
CA MET A 1 22.04 -14.13 -11.77
C MET A 1 22.48 -14.99 -12.95
N ILE A 2 21.56 -15.51 -13.75
CA ILE A 2 21.84 -16.41 -14.88
C ILE A 2 21.37 -15.77 -16.19
N ASN A 3 22.22 -15.81 -17.23
CA ASN A 3 22.00 -15.21 -18.55
C ASN A 3 21.79 -13.69 -18.57
N ASN A 4 22.45 -12.97 -17.65
CA ASN A 4 22.52 -11.51 -17.57
C ASN A 4 21.16 -10.78 -17.62
N PRO A 5 20.25 -11.01 -16.65
CA PRO A 5 19.08 -10.16 -16.46
C PRO A 5 19.46 -8.69 -16.27
N THR A 6 18.52 -7.79 -16.58
CA THR A 6 18.73 -6.34 -16.44
C THR A 6 17.78 -5.77 -15.39
N PHE A 7 18.04 -4.54 -14.97
CA PHE A 7 17.13 -3.76 -14.13
C PHE A 7 16.47 -2.66 -14.96
N VAL A 8 15.20 -2.39 -14.69
CA VAL A 8 14.39 -1.33 -15.32
C VAL A 8 13.68 -0.52 -14.22
N GLN A 9 12.97 0.55 -14.59
CA GLN A 9 12.13 1.27 -13.66
C GLN A 9 11.12 0.32 -12.99
N GLY A 10 11.07 0.37 -11.66
CA GLY A 10 10.21 -0.49 -10.86
C GLY A 10 8.75 -0.07 -10.80
N TYR A 11 7.97 -0.82 -10.02
CA TYR A 11 6.63 -0.39 -9.60
C TYR A 11 6.72 0.90 -8.77
N PHE A 12 7.73 0.99 -7.91
CA PHE A 12 7.99 2.18 -7.10
C PHE A 12 8.78 3.22 -7.90
N PRO A 13 8.43 4.54 -7.82
CA PRO A 13 9.10 5.59 -8.59
C PRO A 13 10.62 5.68 -8.37
N ASN A 14 11.09 5.37 -7.16
CA ASN A 14 12.52 5.38 -6.81
C ASN A 14 13.14 3.97 -6.81
N GLY A 15 12.40 2.95 -7.21
CA GLY A 15 12.81 1.54 -7.22
C GLY A 15 13.23 1.03 -8.59
N GLN A 16 13.90 -0.12 -8.61
CA GLN A 16 14.24 -0.85 -9.83
C GLN A 16 13.62 -2.24 -9.81
N ALA A 17 12.95 -2.60 -10.89
CA ALA A 17 12.48 -3.96 -11.10
C ALA A 17 13.52 -4.80 -11.87
N LEU A 18 13.62 -6.06 -11.50
CA LEU A 18 14.34 -7.08 -12.24
C LEU A 18 13.56 -7.45 -13.51
N HIS A 19 14.16 -7.26 -14.68
CA HIS A 19 13.63 -7.70 -15.95
C HIS A 19 14.17 -9.07 -16.33
N LEU A 20 13.26 -10.02 -16.54
CA LEU A 20 13.54 -11.36 -17.01
C LEU A 20 12.92 -11.58 -18.38
N ASN A 21 13.74 -12.01 -19.34
CA ASN A 21 13.31 -12.39 -20.68
C ASN A 21 13.32 -13.91 -20.85
N SER A 22 12.14 -14.49 -21.10
CA SER A 22 12.02 -15.95 -21.23
C SER A 22 12.75 -16.51 -22.45
N ASN A 23 12.84 -15.76 -23.55
CA ASN A 23 13.55 -16.18 -24.77
C ASN A 23 15.06 -16.28 -24.56
N LEU A 24 15.59 -15.53 -23.59
CA LEU A 24 16.99 -15.59 -23.18
C LEU A 24 17.23 -16.55 -22.00
N SER A 25 16.19 -17.28 -21.55
CA SER A 25 16.29 -18.22 -20.43
C SER A 25 16.85 -17.56 -19.16
N GLN A 26 16.42 -16.33 -18.87
CA GLN A 26 16.91 -15.52 -17.76
C GLN A 26 16.22 -15.88 -16.44
N TYR A 27 17.01 -15.98 -15.37
CA TYR A 27 16.51 -16.21 -14.01
C TYR A 27 17.59 -15.88 -12.97
N LEU A 28 17.19 -15.81 -11.70
CA LEU A 28 18.07 -15.72 -10.55
C LEU A 28 18.10 -17.05 -9.81
N GLN A 29 19.23 -17.33 -9.17
CA GLN A 29 19.42 -18.50 -8.32
C GLN A 29 20.17 -18.06 -7.07
N THR A 30 19.67 -18.44 -5.91
CA THR A 30 20.29 -18.20 -4.60
C THR A 30 20.60 -19.53 -3.92
N SER A 31 21.13 -19.49 -2.69
CA SER A 31 21.20 -20.70 -1.86
C SER A 31 19.79 -21.18 -1.48
N TYR A 32 19.70 -22.44 -1.09
CA TYR A 32 18.53 -23.05 -0.45
C TYR A 32 18.01 -22.19 0.71
N VAL A 33 16.69 -22.04 0.80
CA VAL A 33 16.00 -21.39 1.91
C VAL A 33 15.17 -22.44 2.63
N ASN A 34 15.41 -22.65 3.93
CA ASN A 34 14.69 -23.69 4.66
C ASN A 34 13.23 -23.31 4.94
N LEU A 35 12.34 -23.74 4.04
CA LEU A 35 10.89 -23.61 4.13
C LEU A 35 10.18 -24.92 4.56
N THR A 36 10.94 -25.99 4.83
CA THR A 36 10.41 -27.32 5.16
C THR A 36 9.69 -27.31 6.51
N TYR A 37 8.48 -27.88 6.57
CA TYR A 37 7.69 -28.00 7.81
C TYR A 37 7.51 -26.70 8.60
N ARG A 38 7.37 -25.57 7.90
CA ARG A 38 7.29 -24.23 8.49
C ARG A 38 6.25 -23.37 7.79
N SER A 39 5.71 -22.41 8.53
CA SER A 39 4.89 -21.35 7.96
C SER A 39 5.78 -20.30 7.27
N TRP A 40 5.30 -19.74 6.18
CA TRP A 40 6.02 -18.69 5.45
C TRP A 40 5.05 -17.83 4.63
N THR A 41 5.55 -16.67 4.23
CA THR A 41 4.90 -15.73 3.33
C THR A 41 5.93 -15.23 2.32
N VAL A 42 5.53 -15.17 1.06
CA VAL A 42 6.31 -14.53 0.01
C VAL A 42 5.42 -13.53 -0.71
N SER A 43 5.84 -12.27 -0.73
CA SER A 43 5.13 -11.16 -1.36
C SER A 43 6.04 -10.48 -2.39
N GLN A 44 5.49 -10.03 -3.51
CA GLN A 44 6.22 -9.29 -4.53
C GLN A 44 5.29 -8.59 -5.51
N TRP A 45 5.80 -7.58 -6.20
CA TRP A 45 5.16 -7.02 -7.39
C TRP A 45 5.60 -7.77 -8.65
N ILE A 46 4.65 -8.06 -9.54
CA ILE A 46 4.90 -8.66 -10.85
C ILE A 46 4.26 -7.86 -11.97
N TYR A 47 4.94 -7.78 -13.10
CA TYR A 47 4.42 -7.25 -14.34
C TYR A 47 4.69 -8.27 -15.44
N VAL A 48 3.64 -8.87 -15.98
CA VAL A 48 3.76 -10.00 -16.91
C VAL A 48 3.71 -9.50 -18.35
N LEU A 49 4.75 -9.77 -19.13
CA LEU A 49 4.83 -9.38 -20.55
C LEU A 49 4.28 -10.47 -21.47
N SER A 50 4.47 -11.73 -21.12
CA SER A 50 3.87 -12.87 -21.83
C SER A 50 3.63 -14.07 -20.93
N PHE A 51 2.66 -14.91 -21.31
CA PHE A 51 2.41 -16.18 -20.64
C PHE A 51 3.08 -17.33 -21.39
N ASN A 52 3.71 -18.23 -20.64
CA ASN A 52 4.15 -19.50 -21.20
C ASN A 52 2.95 -20.42 -21.42
N VAL A 53 3.04 -21.31 -22.42
CA VAL A 53 1.96 -22.27 -22.76
C VAL A 53 1.62 -23.25 -21.64
N ARG A 54 2.52 -23.39 -20.65
CA ARG A 54 2.31 -24.25 -19.49
C ARG A 54 2.43 -23.44 -18.19
N ASP A 55 3.64 -23.13 -17.77
CA ASP A 55 3.91 -22.43 -16.51
C ASP A 55 4.84 -21.24 -16.79
N SER A 56 4.51 -20.03 -16.34
CA SER A 56 5.48 -18.95 -16.16
C SER A 56 5.94 -18.97 -14.70
N SER A 57 7.12 -19.52 -14.42
CA SER A 57 7.55 -19.73 -13.02
C SER A 57 8.07 -18.44 -12.40
N ILE A 58 7.46 -17.99 -11.31
CA ILE A 58 7.89 -16.80 -10.55
C ILE A 58 8.97 -17.21 -9.54
N ILE A 59 8.73 -18.27 -8.77
CA ILE A 59 9.69 -18.82 -7.80
C ILE A 59 9.66 -20.35 -7.86
N GLY A 60 10.82 -20.97 -7.70
CA GLY A 60 10.93 -22.42 -7.55
C GLY A 60 11.95 -22.80 -6.49
N GLU A 61 11.64 -23.80 -5.67
CA GLU A 61 12.62 -24.48 -4.81
C GLU A 61 12.29 -25.96 -4.81
N CYS A 62 13.10 -26.76 -5.53
CA CYS A 62 12.75 -28.14 -5.84
C CYS A 62 13.92 -29.09 -5.62
N VAL A 63 13.65 -30.14 -4.86
CA VAL A 63 14.54 -31.30 -4.71
C VAL A 63 14.40 -32.21 -5.93
N SER A 64 13.15 -32.56 -6.26
CA SER A 64 12.80 -33.48 -7.34
C SER A 64 11.33 -33.32 -7.75
N ALA A 65 10.93 -33.92 -8.88
CA ALA A 65 9.55 -33.89 -9.40
C ALA A 65 8.69 -34.94 -8.67
N VAL A 66 8.73 -34.89 -7.34
CA VAL A 66 8.01 -35.78 -6.44
C VAL A 66 7.06 -34.94 -5.60
N MET A 67 5.89 -35.51 -5.28
CA MET A 67 4.89 -34.87 -4.44
C MET A 67 5.52 -34.35 -3.15
N ASP A 68 5.11 -33.15 -2.76
CA ASP A 68 5.57 -32.37 -1.61
C ASP A 68 7.03 -31.86 -1.65
N GLN A 69 7.81 -32.16 -2.70
CA GLN A 69 9.27 -31.87 -2.74
C GLN A 69 9.68 -30.75 -3.71
N CYS A 70 8.71 -30.10 -4.35
CA CYS A 70 9.00 -28.99 -5.27
C CYS A 70 8.00 -27.86 -5.03
N LEU A 71 8.50 -26.81 -4.38
CA LEU A 71 7.79 -25.56 -4.20
C LEU A 71 7.78 -24.81 -5.52
N HIS A 72 6.61 -24.39 -5.96
CA HIS A 72 6.50 -23.51 -7.11
C HIS A 72 5.45 -22.43 -6.90
N PHE A 73 5.82 -21.20 -7.27
CA PHE A 73 4.90 -20.10 -7.50
C PHE A 73 4.88 -19.86 -8.99
N ASN A 74 3.76 -20.15 -9.64
CA ASN A 74 3.65 -20.16 -11.09
C ASN A 74 2.45 -19.37 -11.56
N ILE A 75 2.49 -18.95 -12.82
CA ILE A 75 1.31 -18.59 -13.58
C ILE A 75 1.02 -19.70 -14.57
N ARG A 76 -0.17 -20.29 -14.52
CA ARG A 76 -0.62 -21.36 -15.43
C ARG A 76 -2.00 -21.01 -15.96
N SER A 77 -2.17 -21.08 -17.28
CA SER A 77 -3.42 -20.65 -17.93
C SER A 77 -3.85 -19.25 -17.47
N SER A 78 -2.86 -18.36 -17.36
CA SER A 78 -3.03 -16.96 -16.89
C SER A 78 -3.54 -16.79 -15.46
N LYS A 79 -3.52 -17.82 -14.61
CA LYS A 79 -3.86 -17.71 -13.18
C LYS A 79 -2.67 -18.02 -12.30
N LEU A 80 -2.62 -17.45 -11.09
CA LEU A 80 -1.59 -17.75 -10.11
C LEU A 80 -1.79 -19.15 -9.50
N TYR A 81 -0.68 -19.82 -9.19
CA TYR A 81 -0.63 -21.10 -8.52
C TYR A 81 0.50 -21.10 -7.50
N VAL A 82 0.22 -21.68 -6.34
CA VAL A 82 1.24 -22.14 -5.39
C VAL A 82 1.09 -23.63 -5.17
N GLY A 83 2.17 -24.37 -5.07
CA GLY A 83 2.06 -25.79 -4.76
C GLY A 83 3.38 -26.43 -4.37
N PHE A 84 3.25 -27.66 -3.86
CA PHE A 84 4.38 -28.51 -3.47
C PHE A 84 4.61 -29.67 -4.44
N TYR A 85 4.17 -29.52 -5.70
CA TYR A 85 4.11 -30.55 -6.73
C TYR A 85 2.97 -31.55 -6.52
N TYR A 86 2.03 -31.61 -7.48
CA TYR A 86 0.74 -32.33 -7.39
C TYR A 86 -0.18 -31.91 -6.25
N ASP A 87 0.23 -30.94 -5.45
CA ASP A 87 -0.56 -30.34 -4.38
C ASP A 87 -0.60 -28.83 -4.56
N ASP A 88 -1.35 -28.43 -5.60
CA ASP A 88 -1.41 -27.06 -6.10
C ASP A 88 -2.70 -26.37 -5.64
N THR A 89 -2.56 -25.15 -5.13
CA THR A 89 -3.65 -24.19 -4.95
C THR A 89 -3.69 -23.24 -6.14
N ALA A 90 -4.81 -23.25 -6.86
CA ALA A 90 -5.10 -22.29 -7.92
C ALA A 90 -5.74 -21.02 -7.34
N ALA A 91 -5.39 -19.88 -7.90
CA ALA A 91 -6.11 -18.63 -7.70
C ALA A 91 -7.32 -18.54 -8.64
N GLY A 92 -8.31 -17.73 -8.28
CA GLY A 92 -9.56 -17.56 -9.02
C GLY A 92 -9.42 -16.65 -10.24
N THR A 93 -8.59 -15.62 -10.15
CA THR A 93 -8.51 -14.53 -11.11
C THR A 93 -7.58 -14.84 -12.28
N THR A 94 -8.02 -14.50 -13.49
CA THR A 94 -7.19 -14.50 -14.70
C THR A 94 -6.45 -13.17 -14.79
N LEU A 95 -5.13 -13.22 -14.84
CA LEU A 95 -4.27 -12.06 -15.03
C LEU A 95 -4.31 -11.60 -16.49
N GLU A 96 -4.43 -10.29 -16.67
CA GLU A 96 -4.11 -9.59 -17.91
C GLU A 96 -2.63 -9.24 -17.97
N LEU A 97 -2.10 -9.15 -19.19
CA LEU A 97 -0.71 -8.75 -19.45
C LEU A 97 -0.55 -7.24 -19.27
N ASN A 98 0.70 -6.81 -19.13
CA ASN A 98 1.10 -5.40 -19.18
C ASN A 98 0.53 -4.52 -18.06
N GLN A 99 0.30 -5.09 -16.87
CA GLN A 99 -0.01 -4.34 -15.67
C GLN A 99 0.66 -4.95 -14.43
N TRP A 100 0.85 -4.10 -13.42
CA TRP A 100 1.42 -4.49 -12.14
C TRP A 100 0.37 -5.18 -11.27
N TYR A 101 0.77 -6.27 -10.62
CA TYR A 101 0.02 -6.91 -9.56
C TYR A 101 0.90 -7.10 -8.35
N HIS A 102 0.35 -6.85 -7.16
CA HIS A 102 0.94 -7.38 -5.94
C HIS A 102 0.46 -8.81 -5.76
N VAL A 103 1.39 -9.77 -5.65
CA VAL A 103 1.06 -11.18 -5.44
C VAL A 103 1.66 -11.63 -4.13
N SER A 104 0.91 -12.42 -3.37
CA SER A 104 1.42 -13.01 -2.15
C SER A 104 0.98 -14.45 -2.00
N PHE A 105 1.92 -15.29 -1.59
CA PHE A 105 1.70 -16.70 -1.30
C PHE A 105 1.97 -16.91 0.18
N VAL A 106 0.96 -17.41 0.90
CA VAL A 106 1.06 -17.69 2.33
C VAL A 106 0.85 -19.18 2.55
N TYR A 107 1.73 -19.80 3.33
CA TYR A 107 1.51 -21.14 3.84
C TYR A 107 1.53 -21.12 5.37
N ASP A 108 0.42 -21.55 5.96
CA ASP A 108 0.30 -21.78 7.39
C ASP A 108 0.45 -23.27 7.68
N TYR A 109 1.61 -23.65 8.20
CA TYR A 109 1.93 -25.03 8.53
C TYR A 109 1.08 -25.56 9.69
N SER A 110 0.64 -24.70 10.62
CA SER A 110 -0.12 -25.13 11.81
C SER A 110 -1.46 -25.77 11.45
N ILE A 111 -2.06 -25.31 10.35
CA ILE A 111 -3.33 -25.81 9.80
C ILE A 111 -3.16 -26.41 8.39
N LYS A 112 -1.91 -26.57 7.94
CA LYS A 112 -1.53 -27.00 6.58
C LYS A 112 -2.34 -26.29 5.49
N LYS A 113 -2.41 -24.95 5.50
CA LYS A 113 -3.23 -24.20 4.53
C LYS A 113 -2.41 -23.26 3.68
N GLN A 114 -2.60 -23.35 2.36
CA GLN A 114 -2.03 -22.47 1.35
C GLN A 114 -3.06 -21.39 0.98
N TYR A 115 -2.56 -20.17 0.77
CA TYR A 115 -3.34 -19.03 0.31
C TYR A 115 -2.59 -18.31 -0.81
N VAL A 116 -3.35 -17.85 -1.79
CA VAL A 116 -2.91 -16.96 -2.87
C VAL A 116 -3.67 -15.67 -2.74
N TYR A 117 -2.95 -14.56 -2.64
CA TYR A 117 -3.50 -13.22 -2.63
C TYR A 117 -3.09 -12.48 -3.90
N LEU A 118 -4.04 -11.70 -4.44
CA LEU A 118 -3.84 -10.81 -5.58
C LEU A 118 -4.28 -9.40 -5.17
N ASN A 119 -3.39 -8.42 -5.31
CA ASN A 119 -3.60 -7.03 -4.91
C ASN A 119 -4.13 -6.90 -3.47
N GLY A 120 -3.61 -7.73 -2.57
CA GLY A 120 -3.97 -7.74 -1.15
C GLY A 120 -5.23 -8.56 -0.81
N ILE A 121 -6.01 -8.99 -1.81
CA ILE A 121 -7.27 -9.72 -1.62
C ILE A 121 -7.02 -11.22 -1.78
N LEU A 122 -7.67 -12.04 -0.94
CA LEU A 122 -7.61 -13.49 -1.07
C LEU A 122 -8.24 -13.93 -2.40
N ASP A 123 -7.44 -14.58 -3.26
CA ASP A 123 -7.87 -15.03 -4.59
C ASP A 123 -7.94 -16.56 -4.70
N GLY A 124 -7.26 -17.30 -3.83
CA GLY A 124 -7.34 -18.76 -3.77
C GLY A 124 -6.85 -19.32 -2.44
N ALA A 125 -7.40 -20.46 -2.02
CA ALA A 125 -6.92 -21.17 -0.83
C ALA A 125 -7.21 -22.67 -0.94
N ASN A 126 -6.31 -23.49 -0.43
CA ASN A 126 -6.52 -24.93 -0.29
C ASN A 126 -5.71 -25.49 0.88
N THR A 127 -6.07 -26.69 1.32
CA THR A 127 -5.32 -27.45 2.32
C THR A 127 -4.58 -28.57 1.60
N PRO A 128 -3.26 -28.47 1.41
CA PRO A 128 -2.48 -29.59 0.93
C PRO A 128 -2.61 -30.82 1.82
N ALA A 129 -2.52 -32.00 1.22
CA ALA A 129 -2.58 -33.27 1.94
C ALA A 129 -1.41 -33.37 2.94
N GLU A 130 -0.24 -32.91 2.51
CA GLU A 130 1.00 -33.00 3.26
C GLU A 130 1.78 -31.69 3.20
N PRO A 131 2.62 -31.41 4.21
CA PRO A 131 3.41 -30.18 4.22
C PRO A 131 4.56 -30.23 3.21
N PHE A 132 5.14 -29.07 2.89
CA PHE A 132 6.34 -29.02 2.06
C PHE A 132 7.51 -29.78 2.69
N LYS A 133 8.08 -30.73 1.93
CA LYS A 133 9.17 -31.66 2.30
C LYS A 133 10.48 -31.36 1.59
N GLY A 134 10.58 -30.25 0.84
CA GLY A 134 11.82 -29.89 0.15
C GLY A 134 12.94 -29.57 1.14
N SER A 135 13.93 -30.46 1.25
CA SER A 135 15.02 -30.36 2.22
C SER A 135 16.34 -29.81 1.64
N VAL A 136 16.41 -29.66 0.31
CA VAL A 136 17.57 -29.18 -0.45
C VAL A 136 17.07 -28.53 -1.76
N GLY A 137 17.99 -27.96 -2.52
CA GLY A 137 17.68 -27.34 -3.81
C GLY A 137 17.77 -25.83 -3.71
N ASN A 138 18.38 -25.21 -4.72
CA ASN A 138 18.51 -23.76 -4.73
C ASN A 138 17.15 -23.11 -5.02
N LEU A 139 16.87 -22.02 -4.31
CA LEU A 139 15.77 -21.15 -4.64
C LEU A 139 16.08 -20.45 -5.98
N THR A 140 15.14 -20.50 -6.91
CA THR A 140 15.20 -19.79 -8.18
C THR A 140 14.08 -18.78 -8.29
N ILE A 141 14.38 -17.63 -8.88
CA ILE A 141 13.41 -16.57 -9.18
C ILE A 141 13.36 -16.43 -10.71
N GLY A 142 12.17 -16.56 -11.28
CA GLY A 142 11.94 -16.56 -12.73
C GLY A 142 12.04 -17.91 -13.42
N ARG A 143 12.19 -18.99 -12.64
CA ARG A 143 12.30 -20.36 -13.13
C ARG A 143 11.94 -21.36 -12.04
N ASN A 144 11.57 -22.57 -12.45
CA ASN A 144 11.64 -23.78 -11.62
C ASN A 144 12.62 -24.80 -12.24
N LEU A 145 13.59 -25.32 -11.47
CA LEU A 145 14.66 -26.18 -12.04
C LEU A 145 14.20 -27.59 -12.42
N VAL A 146 13.06 -28.04 -11.89
CA VAL A 146 12.63 -29.44 -11.97
C VAL A 146 11.39 -29.61 -12.87
N LEU A 147 10.64 -28.52 -13.14
CA LEU A 147 9.58 -28.52 -14.14
C LEU A 147 10.15 -28.57 -15.57
N ARG A 148 9.42 -29.21 -16.49
CA ARG A 148 9.91 -29.52 -17.85
C ARG A 148 10.34 -28.26 -18.62
N THR A 149 11.56 -28.29 -19.13
CA THR A 149 12.09 -27.35 -20.14
C THR A 149 11.52 -27.67 -21.54
N PRO A 150 11.50 -26.72 -22.49
CA PRO A 150 12.08 -25.37 -22.45
C PRO A 150 11.15 -24.24 -21.95
N LEU A 151 9.98 -24.54 -21.39
CA LEU A 151 8.83 -23.61 -21.36
C LEU A 151 8.39 -23.18 -19.95
N ASN A 152 9.34 -22.81 -19.08
CA ASN A 152 8.99 -22.45 -17.70
C ASN A 152 9.67 -21.21 -17.11
N TYR A 153 10.19 -20.33 -17.95
CA TYR A 153 10.76 -19.06 -17.51
C TYR A 153 9.67 -17.98 -17.38
N PHE A 154 9.85 -17.09 -16.41
CA PHE A 154 9.08 -15.85 -16.34
C PHE A 154 9.51 -14.88 -17.44
N ASP A 155 8.55 -14.14 -17.98
CA ASP A 155 8.78 -13.08 -18.97
C ASP A 155 8.11 -11.80 -18.48
N GLY A 156 8.90 -10.88 -17.94
CA GLY A 156 8.36 -9.69 -17.29
C GLY A 156 9.28 -9.03 -16.27
N TYR A 157 8.67 -8.20 -15.42
CA TYR A 157 9.35 -7.46 -14.37
C TYR A 157 8.93 -8.00 -12.99
N LEU A 158 9.90 -8.12 -12.09
CA LEU A 158 9.70 -8.50 -10.68
C LEU A 158 10.27 -7.39 -9.80
N ASP A 159 9.52 -6.94 -8.81
CA ASP A 159 9.95 -5.87 -7.91
C ASP A 159 9.61 -6.21 -6.45
N SER A 160 10.45 -5.72 -5.54
CA SER A 160 10.20 -5.66 -4.10
C SER A 160 9.74 -6.98 -3.49
N MET A 161 10.54 -8.02 -3.75
CA MET A 161 10.31 -9.35 -3.21
C MET A 161 10.67 -9.43 -1.74
N VAL A 162 9.74 -9.91 -0.93
CA VAL A 162 9.90 -10.09 0.52
C VAL A 162 9.60 -11.54 0.89
N PHE A 163 10.52 -12.17 1.63
CA PHE A 163 10.36 -13.49 2.23
C PHE A 163 10.23 -13.35 3.75
N ILE A 164 9.17 -13.91 4.31
CA ILE A 164 8.86 -13.83 5.74
C ILE A 164 8.68 -15.25 6.28
N ASN A 165 9.34 -15.54 7.39
CA ASN A 165 9.38 -16.87 8.02
C ASN A 165 8.17 -17.15 8.93
N ASN A 166 7.02 -16.58 8.59
CA ASN A 166 5.75 -16.79 9.26
C ASN A 166 4.58 -16.64 8.26
N ALA A 167 3.43 -17.21 8.60
CA ALA A 167 2.18 -16.97 7.87
C ALA A 167 1.63 -15.60 8.25
N ARG A 168 1.61 -14.66 7.29
CA ARG A 168 1.01 -13.33 7.47
C ARG A 168 -0.49 -13.38 7.32
N THR A 169 -1.16 -12.47 8.02
CA THR A 169 -2.62 -12.37 8.00
C THR A 169 -3.12 -11.77 6.69
N ALA A 170 -4.41 -11.89 6.38
CA ALA A 170 -4.98 -11.19 5.23
C ALA A 170 -4.82 -9.66 5.33
N CYS A 171 -4.86 -9.10 6.55
CA CYS A 171 -4.68 -7.67 6.79
C CYS A 171 -3.25 -7.22 6.49
N ASP A 172 -2.26 -7.99 6.96
CA ASP A 172 -0.85 -7.79 6.63
C ASP A 172 -0.60 -7.73 5.12
N ILE A 173 -1.09 -8.72 4.38
CA ILE A 173 -0.92 -8.82 2.93
C ILE A 173 -1.62 -7.67 2.20
N MET A 174 -2.77 -7.26 2.72
CA MET A 174 -3.49 -6.11 2.21
C MET A 174 -2.73 -4.79 2.43
N ILE A 175 -2.08 -4.62 3.58
CA ILE A 175 -1.21 -3.47 3.86
C ILE A 175 -0.02 -3.47 2.89
N ASP A 176 0.68 -4.61 2.72
CA ASP A 176 1.80 -4.72 1.78
C ASP A 176 1.40 -4.31 0.35
N ALA A 177 0.19 -4.68 -0.07
CA ALA A 177 -0.31 -4.42 -1.41
C ALA A 177 -0.75 -2.97 -1.67
N THR A 178 -1.07 -2.20 -0.61
CA THR A 178 -1.80 -0.93 -0.77
C THR A 178 -1.26 0.25 0.02
N LEU A 179 -0.32 0.02 0.94
CA LEU A 179 0.39 1.08 1.64
C LEU A 179 1.27 1.85 0.65
N ALA A 180 0.98 3.13 0.47
CA ALA A 180 1.72 4.00 -0.43
C ALA A 180 2.82 4.79 0.29
N ALA A 181 2.64 5.12 1.56
CA ALA A 181 3.68 5.67 2.41
C ALA A 181 3.30 5.53 3.88
N TYR A 182 4.30 5.42 4.75
CA TYR A 182 4.15 5.45 6.20
C TYR A 182 5.25 6.31 6.83
N TYR A 183 4.86 7.26 7.68
CA TYR A 183 5.78 8.10 8.43
C TYR A 183 5.49 7.94 9.92
N SER A 184 6.46 7.35 10.63
CA SER A 184 6.38 7.18 12.09
C SER A 184 6.55 8.49 12.85
N MET A 185 7.14 9.53 12.24
CA MET A 185 7.44 10.81 12.89
C MET A 185 8.38 10.71 14.12
N ASP A 186 9.11 9.61 14.22
CA ASP A 186 10.17 9.36 15.20
C ASP A 186 11.49 10.04 14.82
N LEU A 187 11.48 11.37 14.72
CA LEU A 187 12.62 12.23 14.31
C LEU A 187 13.06 12.10 12.85
N VAL A 188 12.45 11.20 12.08
CA VAL A 188 12.80 10.96 10.68
C VAL A 188 11.67 11.39 9.75
N LEU A 189 12.06 11.92 8.59
CA LEU A 189 11.14 12.27 7.51
C LEU A 189 11.13 11.18 6.42
N THR A 190 11.74 10.04 6.70
CA THR A 190 11.85 8.93 5.74
C THR A 190 10.56 8.14 5.68
N ASP A 191 10.16 7.76 4.48
CA ASP A 191 9.06 6.81 4.28
C ASP A 191 9.48 5.43 4.79
N SER A 192 8.84 4.98 5.85
CA SER A 192 8.98 3.64 6.42
C SER A 192 8.09 2.61 5.70
N GLY A 193 7.29 3.06 4.74
CA GLY A 193 6.54 2.26 3.80
C GLY A 193 7.39 1.79 2.60
N PRO A 194 6.74 1.15 1.60
CA PRO A 194 7.46 0.45 0.55
C PRO A 194 7.94 1.34 -0.60
N ASN A 195 7.47 2.59 -0.69
CA ASN A 195 7.68 3.43 -1.88
C ASN A 195 8.92 4.33 -1.79
N SER A 196 9.53 4.46 -0.60
CA SER A 196 10.64 5.38 -0.33
C SER A 196 10.32 6.81 -0.79
N VAL A 197 9.09 7.26 -0.51
CA VAL A 197 8.64 8.64 -0.76
C VAL A 197 8.99 9.46 0.47
N ASP A 198 10.26 9.80 0.64
CA ASP A 198 10.70 10.64 1.75
C ASP A 198 9.98 12.00 1.76
N ALA A 199 10.12 12.72 2.86
CA ALA A 199 9.45 13.98 3.07
C ALA A 199 10.41 15.08 3.51
N GLN A 200 9.90 16.30 3.41
CA GLN A 200 10.54 17.50 3.89
C GLN A 200 9.58 18.28 4.78
N ALA A 201 10.13 18.99 5.75
CA ALA A 201 9.33 19.72 6.73
C ALA A 201 9.98 21.06 7.07
N SER A 202 9.15 22.01 7.47
CA SER A 202 9.57 23.33 7.94
C SER A 202 8.84 23.67 9.22
N GLY A 203 9.52 24.33 10.16
CA GLY A 203 8.90 24.85 11.39
C GLY A 203 8.31 23.79 12.32
N GLN A 204 8.58 22.50 12.11
CA GLN A 204 8.19 21.42 12.99
C GLN A 204 9.20 21.24 14.13
N THR A 205 8.73 20.87 15.31
CA THR A 205 9.57 20.43 16.43
C THR A 205 9.29 18.98 16.78
N ASN A 206 10.27 18.31 17.36
CA ASN A 206 10.10 16.95 17.84
C ASN A 206 9.47 16.97 19.23
N TYR A 207 8.39 16.22 19.38
CA TYR A 207 7.67 16.02 20.63
C TYR A 207 8.01 14.63 21.18
N THR A 208 8.44 14.57 22.45
CA THR A 208 8.98 13.31 23.02
C THR A 208 7.93 12.32 23.46
N ASP A 209 6.68 12.76 23.65
CA ASP A 209 5.55 11.92 24.06
C ASP A 209 4.58 11.75 22.88
N GLY A 210 5.07 11.11 21.82
CA GLY A 210 4.24 10.69 20.68
C GLY A 210 3.08 9.80 21.11
N HIS A 211 2.15 9.55 20.20
CA HIS A 211 1.22 8.46 20.40
C HIS A 211 1.98 7.13 20.50
N ILE A 212 2.94 6.94 19.59
CA ILE A 212 3.98 5.91 19.66
C ILE A 212 5.31 6.65 19.68
N ASN A 213 6.17 6.37 20.66
CA ASN A 213 7.50 7.00 20.76
C ASN A 213 7.46 8.55 20.69
N GLN A 214 7.74 9.15 19.53
CA GLN A 214 7.84 10.60 19.32
C GLN A 214 6.86 11.08 18.24
N ALA A 215 6.65 12.38 18.15
CA ALA A 215 5.75 12.97 17.16
C ALA A 215 6.30 14.29 16.62
N PHE A 216 5.72 14.78 15.52
CA PHE A 216 5.97 16.14 15.05
C PHE A 216 4.94 17.10 15.63
N GLU A 217 5.43 18.18 16.24
CA GLU A 217 4.64 19.30 16.74
C GLU A 217 4.74 20.50 15.78
N PHE A 218 3.58 21.04 15.42
CA PHE A 218 3.38 22.16 14.50
C PHE A 218 2.84 23.35 15.29
N ASN A 219 3.74 24.20 15.80
CA ASN A 219 3.37 25.30 16.70
C ASN A 219 4.03 26.66 16.34
N PHE A 220 4.72 26.73 15.21
CA PHE A 220 5.28 27.99 14.71
C PHE A 220 4.30 28.73 13.78
N ALA A 221 4.62 29.96 13.41
CA ALA A 221 3.78 30.74 12.50
C ALA A 221 3.63 30.11 11.10
N ILE A 222 4.67 29.40 10.64
CA ILE A 222 4.65 28.56 9.44
C ILE A 222 5.36 27.25 9.80
N SER A 223 4.59 26.17 9.86
CA SER A 223 5.06 24.82 10.09
C SER A 223 4.27 23.82 9.26
N TYR A 224 4.96 22.92 8.57
CA TYR A 224 4.35 21.92 7.70
C TYR A 224 5.27 20.72 7.51
N PHE A 225 4.68 19.62 7.07
CA PHE A 225 5.36 18.46 6.53
C PHE A 225 4.82 18.24 5.11
N GLN A 226 5.66 17.85 4.16
CA GLN A 226 5.25 17.57 2.79
C GLN A 226 6.06 16.42 2.21
N THR A 227 5.40 15.52 1.48
CA THR A 227 6.07 14.46 0.74
C THR A 227 6.93 15.02 -0.39
N ASP A 228 8.15 14.51 -0.58
CA ASP A 228 9.11 15.00 -1.59
C ASP A 228 8.60 14.81 -3.02
N TYR A 229 7.78 13.78 -3.20
CA TYR A 229 7.09 13.46 -4.45
C TYR A 229 5.60 13.31 -4.19
N GLY A 230 4.82 13.53 -5.24
CA GLY A 230 3.39 13.25 -5.21
C GLY A 230 3.07 11.78 -5.46
N PHE A 231 1.83 11.41 -5.19
CA PHE A 231 1.29 10.08 -5.47
C PHE A 231 0.42 10.11 -6.73
N THR A 232 0.71 9.24 -7.70
CA THR A 232 -0.02 9.16 -8.98
C THR A 232 -1.46 8.68 -8.80
N PHE A 233 -1.71 7.76 -7.87
CA PHE A 233 -3.06 7.24 -7.60
C PHE A 233 -4.01 8.33 -7.09
N LEU A 234 -3.51 9.34 -6.37
CA LEU A 234 -4.28 10.54 -6.00
C LEU A 234 -4.55 11.48 -7.19
N GLY A 235 -3.83 11.28 -8.30
CA GLY A 235 -3.98 11.95 -9.58
C GLY A 235 -4.99 11.28 -10.53
N GLU A 236 -5.55 10.14 -10.15
CA GLU A 236 -6.48 9.35 -10.95
C GLU A 236 -7.93 9.55 -10.52
N ASN A 237 -8.80 9.81 -11.49
CA ASN A 237 -10.23 9.95 -11.22
C ASN A 237 -10.80 8.61 -10.73
N ASN A 238 -11.62 8.67 -9.69
CA ASN A 238 -12.27 7.52 -9.07
C ASN A 238 -11.33 6.45 -8.51
N GLN A 239 -10.03 6.73 -8.36
CA GLN A 239 -9.13 5.85 -7.64
C GLN A 239 -9.39 5.96 -6.14
N ALA A 240 -9.65 4.81 -5.50
CA ALA A 240 -9.91 4.75 -4.06
C ALA A 240 -8.66 5.13 -3.26
N TYR A 241 -8.85 5.79 -2.13
CA TYR A 241 -7.76 6.24 -1.26
C TYR A 241 -8.17 6.23 0.21
N SER A 242 -7.19 6.14 1.09
CA SER A 242 -7.38 6.36 2.53
C SER A 242 -6.18 7.05 3.15
N PHE A 243 -6.45 7.84 4.19
CA PHE A 243 -5.45 8.48 5.04
C PHE A 243 -5.74 8.11 6.49
N SER A 244 -4.71 7.71 7.24
CA SER A 244 -4.79 7.41 8.67
C SER A 244 -3.69 8.16 9.40
N LEU A 245 -4.02 8.82 10.51
CA LEU A 245 -3.06 9.53 11.34
C LEU A 245 -3.58 9.65 12.78
N TRP A 246 -2.65 9.82 13.71
CA TRP A 246 -2.96 10.29 15.06
C TRP A 246 -2.74 11.80 15.14
N ILE A 247 -3.68 12.52 15.75
CA ILE A 247 -3.55 13.96 16.01
C ILE A 247 -3.77 14.29 17.48
N ASN A 248 -3.05 15.30 17.96
CA ASN A 248 -3.19 15.87 19.28
C ASN A 248 -3.31 17.40 19.13
N PRO A 249 -4.55 17.93 18.94
CA PRO A 249 -4.77 19.32 18.59
C PRO A 249 -4.52 20.26 19.78
N ILE A 250 -3.78 21.35 19.55
CA ILE A 250 -3.65 22.48 20.50
C ILE A 250 -4.75 23.52 20.20
N ALA A 251 -5.19 23.62 18.95
CA ALA A 251 -6.34 24.40 18.53
C ALA A 251 -7.21 23.63 17.53
N LEU A 252 -8.54 23.82 17.58
CA LEU A 252 -9.50 23.21 16.66
C LEU A 252 -9.74 24.12 15.44
N THR A 253 -8.68 24.39 14.70
CA THR A 253 -8.70 25.26 13.51
C THR A 253 -7.65 24.82 12.51
N GLY A 254 -7.83 25.19 11.24
CA GLY A 254 -6.84 24.98 10.19
C GLY A 254 -6.98 23.65 9.46
N THR A 255 -6.09 23.45 8.51
CA THR A 255 -5.96 22.28 7.65
C THR A 255 -4.95 21.32 8.25
N VAL A 256 -5.37 20.10 8.51
CA VAL A 256 -4.53 19.01 9.00
C VAL A 256 -3.86 18.30 7.82
N LEU A 257 -4.58 18.06 6.71
CA LEU A 257 -4.06 17.40 5.51
C LEU A 257 -4.58 18.12 4.26
N HIS A 258 -3.64 18.51 3.40
CA HIS A 258 -3.86 19.15 2.11
C HIS A 258 -3.24 18.31 1.00
N VAL A 259 -3.92 18.22 -0.14
CA VAL A 259 -3.41 17.53 -1.33
C VAL A 259 -3.37 18.52 -2.49
N SER A 260 -2.28 18.54 -3.27
CA SER A 260 -2.14 19.44 -4.42
C SER A 260 -1.31 18.86 -5.56
N SER A 261 -1.51 19.34 -6.79
CA SER A 261 -0.65 18.97 -7.94
C SER A 261 0.68 19.73 -7.98
N SER A 262 0.83 20.77 -7.18
CA SER A 262 2.08 21.51 -7.03
C SER A 262 2.59 21.43 -5.60
N GLY A 263 3.92 21.35 -5.43
CA GLY A 263 4.60 21.40 -4.13
C GLY A 263 4.38 22.73 -3.38
N THR A 264 3.89 23.78 -4.03
CA THR A 264 3.54 25.05 -3.37
C THR A 264 2.14 25.06 -2.74
N GLY A 265 1.37 23.96 -2.87
CA GLY A 265 -0.01 23.86 -2.40
C GLY A 265 -1.07 24.30 -3.41
N LEU A 266 -0.67 24.71 -4.63
CA LEU A 266 -1.53 25.32 -5.65
C LEU A 266 -2.00 24.34 -6.75
N ASP A 267 -2.63 24.91 -7.78
CA ASP A 267 -3.20 24.27 -8.98
C ASP A 267 -4.45 23.44 -8.66
N TRP A 268 -4.48 22.15 -9.00
CA TRP A 268 -5.51 21.28 -8.43
C TRP A 268 -5.14 21.03 -6.97
N CYS A 269 -6.04 21.36 -6.06
CA CYS A 269 -5.76 21.30 -4.62
C CYS A 269 -7.05 21.08 -3.82
N LEU A 270 -6.93 20.40 -2.69
CA LEU A 270 -8.03 20.07 -1.80
C LEU A 270 -7.54 19.96 -0.35
N PRO A 271 -8.07 20.74 0.61
CA PRO A 271 -7.94 20.42 2.02
C PRO A 271 -8.80 19.19 2.32
N VAL A 272 -8.17 18.04 2.54
CA VAL A 272 -8.88 16.78 2.77
C VAL A 272 -9.30 16.65 4.23
N ILE A 273 -8.48 17.15 5.16
CA ILE A 273 -8.73 17.04 6.60
C ILE A 273 -8.48 18.39 7.25
N GLY A 274 -9.38 18.82 8.14
CA GLY A 274 -9.22 20.06 8.89
C GLY A 274 -10.42 20.32 9.80
N PHE A 275 -10.52 21.53 10.31
CA PHE A 275 -11.58 21.91 11.23
C PHE A 275 -12.56 22.90 10.61
N SER A 276 -13.83 22.75 10.94
CA SER A 276 -14.86 23.75 10.66
C SER A 276 -14.74 24.97 11.58
N SER A 277 -15.53 26.00 11.31
CA SER A 277 -15.58 27.20 12.16
C SER A 277 -16.14 26.93 13.57
N SER A 278 -16.89 25.85 13.77
CA SER A 278 -17.35 25.37 15.08
C SER A 278 -16.32 24.49 15.80
N GLY A 279 -15.23 24.10 15.13
CA GLY A 279 -14.21 23.20 15.66
C GLY A 279 -14.51 21.71 15.49
N SER A 280 -15.59 21.35 14.79
CA SER A 280 -15.82 19.96 14.35
C SER A 280 -14.70 19.54 13.39
N ILE A 281 -14.20 18.32 13.51
CA ILE A 281 -13.26 17.75 12.53
C ILE A 281 -14.00 17.41 11.23
N ILE A 282 -13.41 17.73 10.08
CA ILE A 282 -14.00 17.59 8.76
C ILE A 282 -13.10 16.74 7.88
N ALA A 283 -13.71 15.82 7.12
CA ALA A 283 -13.11 15.14 5.99
C ALA A 283 -13.77 15.61 4.69
N GLN A 284 -13.00 15.83 3.63
CA GLN A 284 -13.50 16.34 2.34
C GLN A 284 -13.01 15.50 1.16
N THR A 285 -13.85 15.41 0.12
CA THR A 285 -13.48 14.89 -1.20
C THR A 285 -14.05 15.78 -2.30
N LEU A 286 -13.56 15.65 -3.52
CA LEU A 286 -14.02 16.43 -4.68
C LEU A 286 -14.72 15.50 -5.68
N ASN A 287 -15.99 15.76 -5.99
CA ASN A 287 -16.73 14.95 -6.96
C ASN A 287 -16.40 15.34 -8.42
N SER A 288 -16.97 14.61 -9.39
CA SER A 288 -16.77 14.87 -10.83
C SER A 288 -17.24 16.26 -11.32
N HIS A 289 -18.05 16.97 -10.53
CA HIS A 289 -18.52 18.33 -10.81
C HIS A 289 -17.67 19.39 -10.11
N LEU A 290 -16.50 19.02 -9.58
CA LEU A 290 -15.62 19.88 -8.80
C LEU A 290 -16.32 20.48 -7.56
N THR A 291 -17.35 19.79 -7.06
CA THR A 291 -18.04 20.17 -5.83
C THR A 291 -17.40 19.44 -4.67
N VAL A 292 -17.10 20.19 -3.61
CA VAL A 292 -16.54 19.63 -2.39
C VAL A 292 -17.64 18.93 -1.59
N ILE A 293 -17.44 17.65 -1.31
CA ILE A 293 -18.32 16.82 -0.48
C ILE A 293 -17.66 16.65 0.88
N THR A 294 -18.43 16.76 1.96
CA THR A 294 -17.91 16.84 3.32
C THR A 294 -18.56 15.82 4.23
N ALA A 295 -17.74 15.11 5.01
CA ALA A 295 -18.16 14.31 6.14
C ALA A 295 -17.72 15.04 7.42
N GLU A 296 -18.69 15.42 8.25
CA GLU A 296 -18.46 16.10 9.53
C GLU A 296 -18.38 15.09 10.66
N GLY A 297 -17.38 15.25 11.53
CA GLY A 297 -17.20 14.47 12.76
C GLY A 297 -17.47 15.31 14.02
N PRO A 298 -17.19 14.77 15.21
CA PRO A 298 -17.38 15.49 16.46
C PRO A 298 -16.37 16.63 16.65
N ILE A 299 -16.65 17.49 17.62
CA ILE A 299 -15.67 18.42 18.18
C ILE A 299 -14.69 17.60 19.05
N LEU A 300 -13.40 17.70 18.75
CA LEU A 300 -12.36 16.94 19.44
C LEU A 300 -11.95 17.58 20.77
N SER A 301 -11.40 16.77 21.67
CA SER A 301 -10.74 17.29 22.88
C SER A 301 -9.35 17.80 22.55
N LEU A 302 -9.00 18.97 23.08
CA LEU A 302 -7.65 19.51 22.96
C LEU A 302 -6.65 18.66 23.75
N ASN A 303 -5.39 18.69 23.32
CA ASN A 303 -4.25 18.05 23.96
C ASN A 303 -4.40 16.52 24.20
N THR A 304 -5.23 15.86 23.39
CA THR A 304 -5.51 14.42 23.52
C THR A 304 -5.26 13.72 22.18
N TRP A 305 -4.46 12.66 22.19
CA TRP A 305 -4.24 11.82 21.03
C TRP A 305 -5.55 11.18 20.57
N THR A 306 -5.92 11.44 19.31
CA THR A 306 -7.13 10.93 18.67
C THR A 306 -6.74 10.33 17.31
N HIS A 307 -7.15 9.09 17.06
CA HIS A 307 -6.94 8.43 15.77
C HIS A 307 -8.00 8.88 14.78
N PHE A 308 -7.55 9.22 13.58
CA PHE A 308 -8.38 9.77 12.53
C PHE A 308 -8.15 9.01 11.23
N VAL A 309 -9.21 8.48 10.62
CA VAL A 309 -9.12 7.83 9.31
C VAL A 309 -10.19 8.35 8.38
N VAL A 310 -9.76 8.72 7.17
CA VAL A 310 -10.62 9.07 6.05
C VAL A 310 -10.46 8.00 4.99
N THR A 311 -11.58 7.47 4.51
CA THR A 311 -11.59 6.53 3.39
C THR A 311 -12.53 7.05 2.31
N TRP A 312 -12.17 6.86 1.05
CA TRP A 312 -13.05 7.08 -0.07
C TRP A 312 -12.98 5.92 -1.05
N GLY A 313 -14.15 5.45 -1.48
CA GLY A 313 -14.30 4.50 -2.58
C GLY A 313 -15.57 4.78 -3.38
N SER A 314 -15.59 4.34 -4.64
CA SER A 314 -16.68 4.64 -5.59
C SER A 314 -18.02 4.01 -5.23
N THR A 315 -18.02 2.93 -4.43
CA THR A 315 -19.24 2.24 -3.98
C THR A 315 -19.74 2.79 -2.65
N ASP A 316 -18.81 3.03 -1.73
CA ASP A 316 -19.11 3.29 -0.33
C ASP A 316 -19.10 4.79 0.04
N GLY A 317 -18.56 5.63 -0.85
CA GLY A 317 -18.46 7.06 -0.66
C GLY A 317 -17.36 7.49 0.30
N LEU A 318 -17.50 8.70 0.85
CA LEU A 318 -16.56 9.25 1.82
C LEU A 318 -16.96 8.79 3.22
N LYS A 319 -16.04 8.17 3.94
CA LYS A 319 -16.22 7.77 5.34
C LYS A 319 -15.21 8.43 6.25
N LEU A 320 -15.66 8.70 7.46
CA LEU A 320 -14.87 9.26 8.53
C LEU A 320 -14.93 8.36 9.76
N TYR A 321 -13.76 7.92 10.23
CA TYR A 321 -13.60 7.14 11.45
C TYR A 321 -12.81 7.91 12.50
N ILE A 322 -13.20 7.75 13.76
CA ILE A 322 -12.53 8.31 14.95
C ILE A 322 -12.28 7.18 15.94
N ASN A 323 -11.04 7.00 16.40
CA ASN A 323 -10.65 5.97 17.36
C ASN A 323 -11.22 4.58 16.98
N GLY A 324 -11.00 4.18 15.72
CA GLY A 324 -11.46 2.89 15.22
C GLY A 324 -12.95 2.80 14.89
N THR A 325 -13.76 3.83 15.19
CA THR A 325 -15.22 3.80 15.06
C THR A 325 -15.69 4.65 13.88
N LEU A 326 -16.57 4.11 13.03
CA LEU A 326 -17.19 4.87 11.94
C LEU A 326 -18.14 5.92 12.53
N VAL A 327 -17.88 7.20 12.25
CA VAL A 327 -18.68 8.32 12.73
C VAL A 327 -19.64 8.82 11.67
N THR A 328 -19.14 9.00 10.44
CA THR A 328 -19.92 9.60 9.35
C THR A 328 -19.66 8.88 8.03
N THR A 329 -20.71 8.73 7.22
CA THR A 329 -20.64 8.24 5.85
C THR A 329 -21.45 9.17 4.95
N VAL A 330 -20.88 9.54 3.81
CA VAL A 330 -21.49 10.42 2.83
C VAL A 330 -21.43 9.76 1.48
N SER A 331 -22.60 9.54 0.88
CA SER A 331 -22.71 8.91 -0.43
C SER A 331 -22.15 9.83 -1.52
N VAL A 332 -21.06 9.39 -2.16
CA VAL A 332 -20.45 10.06 -3.31
C VAL A 332 -19.75 9.01 -4.16
N THR A 333 -20.21 8.83 -5.40
CA THR A 333 -19.74 7.74 -6.27
C THR A 333 -18.61 8.13 -7.21
N SER A 334 -18.11 9.38 -7.10
CA SER A 334 -17.07 9.89 -7.98
C SER A 334 -16.03 10.72 -7.23
N PHE A 335 -14.77 10.60 -7.64
CA PHE A 335 -13.65 11.45 -7.21
C PHE A 335 -12.99 12.08 -8.43
N SER A 336 -12.73 13.39 -8.36
CA SER A 336 -12.07 14.16 -9.42
C SER A 336 -10.69 14.61 -8.99
N ALA A 337 -9.65 13.98 -9.52
CA ALA A 337 -8.25 14.28 -9.27
C ALA A 337 -7.65 15.34 -10.20
N ASN A 338 -8.20 15.51 -11.42
CA ASN A 338 -7.99 16.60 -12.38
C ASN A 338 -8.73 16.27 -13.70
N ASN A 339 -8.99 17.26 -14.56
CA ASN A 339 -9.73 17.09 -15.84
C ASN A 339 -8.83 17.09 -17.09
N GLY A 340 -7.61 16.51 -17.05
CA GLY A 340 -6.79 16.50 -18.27
C GLY A 340 -5.50 15.67 -18.27
N THR A 341 -4.82 15.53 -17.14
CA THR A 341 -3.56 14.76 -17.06
C THR A 341 -3.42 14.12 -15.69
N ILE A 342 -3.04 12.84 -15.65
CA ILE A 342 -2.67 12.16 -14.40
C ILE A 342 -1.32 12.74 -13.98
N LEU A 343 -1.33 13.55 -12.93
CA LEU A 343 -0.13 14.12 -12.31
C LEU A 343 -0.05 13.65 -10.87
N PRO A 344 1.14 13.29 -10.37
CA PRO A 344 1.32 12.97 -8.95
C PRO A 344 0.84 14.11 -8.06
N LYS A 345 0.19 13.78 -6.94
CA LYS A 345 -0.30 14.77 -5.98
C LYS A 345 0.51 14.75 -4.70
N TYR A 346 1.06 15.89 -4.34
CA TYR A 346 1.75 16.13 -3.08
C TYR A 346 0.77 16.05 -1.93
N VAL A 347 1.21 15.47 -0.81
CA VAL A 347 0.46 15.47 0.44
C VAL A 347 1.20 16.34 1.43
N THR A 348 0.53 17.37 1.94
CA THR A 348 1.07 18.30 2.93
C THR A 348 0.26 18.19 4.21
N LEU A 349 0.94 18.03 5.34
CA LEU A 349 0.34 18.06 6.66
C LEU A 349 0.53 19.41 7.33
N ALA A 350 -0.41 19.70 8.21
CA ALA A 350 -0.49 20.86 9.08
C ALA A 350 -0.59 22.24 8.41
N ASN A 351 -0.40 22.38 7.09
CA ASN A 351 -0.51 23.66 6.39
C ASN A 351 -0.88 23.46 4.91
N PRO A 352 -1.80 24.26 4.32
CA PRO A 352 -2.09 24.18 2.89
C PRO A 352 -1.07 24.94 2.01
N LEU A 353 0.00 25.49 2.59
CA LEU A 353 0.99 26.37 1.94
C LEU A 353 0.30 27.57 1.29
N SER A 354 0.52 27.79 -0.01
CA SER A 354 -0.18 28.84 -0.77
C SER A 354 -1.61 28.44 -1.16
N GLY A 355 -2.02 27.19 -0.90
CA GLY A 355 -3.32 26.60 -1.26
C GLY A 355 -4.50 27.02 -0.38
N VAL A 356 -4.37 28.09 0.41
CA VAL A 356 -5.43 28.58 1.30
C VAL A 356 -6.75 28.82 0.55
N SER A 357 -6.67 29.36 -0.67
CA SER A 357 -7.83 29.67 -1.53
C SER A 357 -8.52 28.46 -2.17
N CYS A 358 -7.90 27.27 -2.13
CA CYS A 358 -8.48 26.02 -2.66
C CYS A 358 -9.71 25.56 -1.85
N SER A 359 -9.98 26.21 -0.73
CA SER A 359 -10.87 25.77 0.34
C SER A 359 -12.21 26.49 0.36
N ASN A 360 -12.44 27.41 -0.59
CA ASN A 360 -13.55 28.37 -0.57
C ASN A 360 -14.95 27.76 -0.82
N GLN A 361 -15.08 26.44 -0.92
CA GLN A 361 -16.36 25.74 -1.13
C GLN A 361 -16.59 24.57 -0.18
N GLY A 362 -15.76 24.46 0.87
CA GLY A 362 -15.79 23.38 1.85
C GLY A 362 -16.39 23.76 3.20
N LEU A 363 -16.42 22.79 4.13
CA LEU A 363 -16.71 23.05 5.56
C LEU A 363 -15.44 23.28 6.40
N ILE A 364 -14.24 23.10 5.82
CA ILE A 364 -13.00 23.59 6.43
C ILE A 364 -12.94 25.11 6.22
N ASP A 365 -13.59 25.83 7.14
CA ASP A 365 -13.95 27.25 7.02
C ASP A 365 -12.79 28.21 7.37
N LYS A 366 -11.63 27.67 7.78
CA LYS A 366 -10.40 28.44 8.03
C LYS A 366 -9.20 27.74 7.42
N PRO A 367 -9.07 27.74 6.09
CA PRO A 367 -7.89 27.20 5.46
C PRO A 367 -6.66 27.95 5.94
N GLY A 368 -5.76 27.20 6.57
CA GLY A 368 -4.67 27.76 7.34
C GLY A 368 -3.97 26.67 8.10
N GLN A 369 -3.03 27.03 8.94
CA GLN A 369 -2.23 26.05 9.65
C GLN A 369 -3.02 25.37 10.78
N PHE A 370 -2.86 24.05 10.89
CA PHE A 370 -3.19 23.29 12.08
C PHE A 370 -2.14 23.49 13.18
N TYR A 371 -2.59 23.68 14.41
CA TYR A 371 -1.72 23.76 15.57
C TYR A 371 -1.92 22.53 16.45
N GLY A 372 -0.88 21.72 16.60
CA GLY A 372 -0.93 20.48 17.36
C GLY A 372 0.21 19.53 17.03
N ARG A 373 0.08 18.28 17.47
CA ARG A 373 0.99 17.19 17.09
C ARG A 373 0.32 16.22 16.14
N ILE A 374 1.13 15.64 15.24
CA ILE A 374 0.73 14.55 14.35
C ILE A 374 1.72 13.42 14.56
N ASP A 375 1.21 12.19 14.50
CA ASP A 375 1.99 10.97 14.64
C ASP A 375 1.40 9.86 13.75
N GLU A 376 2.21 8.85 13.44
CA GLU A 376 1.78 7.60 12.82
C GLU A 376 0.91 7.81 11.56
N PHE A 377 1.50 8.45 10.54
CA PHE A 377 0.79 8.84 9.32
C PHE A 377 0.93 7.81 8.20
N TYR A 378 -0.20 7.28 7.74
CA TYR A 378 -0.29 6.28 6.68
C TYR A 378 -1.12 6.81 5.51
N ILE A 379 -0.64 6.52 4.30
CA ILE A 379 -1.31 6.82 3.03
C ILE A 379 -1.57 5.50 2.31
N PHE A 380 -2.82 5.24 1.92
CA PHE A 380 -3.20 4.01 1.20
C PHE A 380 -3.81 4.33 -0.17
N ALA A 381 -3.42 3.54 -1.18
CA ALA A 381 -4.00 3.56 -2.52
C ALA A 381 -5.27 2.70 -2.64
N LYS A 382 -6.06 2.63 -1.56
CA LYS A 382 -7.33 1.89 -1.49
C LYS A 382 -8.30 2.49 -0.48
N GLU A 383 -9.54 2.06 -0.53
CA GLU A 383 -10.48 2.23 0.58
C GLU A 383 -10.16 1.20 1.69
N LEU A 384 -9.96 1.67 2.91
CA LEU A 384 -9.83 0.81 4.09
C LEU A 384 -11.21 0.32 4.56
N THR A 385 -11.29 -0.96 4.92
CA THR A 385 -12.46 -1.55 5.58
C THR A 385 -12.49 -1.20 7.05
N THR A 386 -13.64 -1.35 7.72
CA THR A 386 -13.73 -1.15 9.18
C THR A 386 -12.72 -2.03 9.94
N SER A 387 -12.49 -3.27 9.50
CA SER A 387 -11.47 -4.14 10.10
C SER A 387 -10.05 -3.59 9.95
N ASP A 388 -9.71 -3.03 8.78
CA ASP A 388 -8.39 -2.41 8.57
C ASP A 388 -8.19 -1.22 9.53
N VAL A 389 -9.23 -0.38 9.66
CA VAL A 389 -9.22 0.78 10.55
C VAL A 389 -9.07 0.38 12.03
N CYS A 390 -9.75 -0.68 12.47
CA CYS A 390 -9.62 -1.19 13.84
C CYS A 390 -8.21 -1.66 14.16
N VAL A 391 -7.52 -2.31 13.20
CA VAL A 391 -6.14 -2.75 13.36
C VAL A 391 -5.21 -1.54 13.51
N LEU A 392 -5.33 -0.54 12.62
CA LEU A 392 -4.54 0.70 12.69
C LEU A 392 -4.72 1.46 14.01
N CYS A 393 -5.94 1.51 14.54
CA CYS A 393 -6.22 2.16 15.82
C CYS A 393 -5.65 1.40 17.03
N SER A 394 -5.33 0.11 16.87
CA SER A 394 -4.91 -0.77 17.97
C SER A 394 -3.39 -0.91 18.11
N TYR A 395 -2.61 -0.45 17.13
CA TYR A 395 -1.16 -0.33 17.28
C TYR A 395 -0.86 0.68 18.41
N LYS A 396 0.06 0.28 19.29
CA LYS A 396 0.49 1.03 20.48
C LYS A 396 1.99 1.19 20.47
#